data_AF-A0A0A3YL71-F1
#
_entry.id   AF-A0A0A3YL71-F1
#
_cell.length_a   1.000
_cell.length_b   1.000
_cell.length_c   1.000
_cell.angle_alpha   90.00
_cell.angle_beta   90.00
_cell.angle_gamma   90.00
#
_symmetry.space_group_name_H-M   'P 1'
#
loop_
_entity.id
_entity.type
_entity.pdbx_description
1 polymer ?
#
loop_
_entity_poly.entity_id
_entity_poly.type
_entity_poly.pdbx_seq_one_letter_code
_entity_poly.pdbx_strand_id
1 'polypeptide(L)'
;MADDLLNDTKTYPGMAHWFDPVLLLQLLNNVVVSSIFGQYADRRLVIAALDTVPPEEHSKRAEDFRSRLKTDQHGGVWIDWVADLGDGFDSTYAVASLLASKDLKIGETLLPRGQALIMGGDEVYPKATREAYANQLRQPYAWAAPDPDRKNDDGRPLLAIPGNHDWYDGLVLFLALFCKEKPWHVGAWRSYQRRSYFAVRLTETWWLWATDIQLADDMDGPQADYFKQIATAMPENSRIILCSAEPGWLYTDSNRKSWEIMEYAAGIAINAGRGHTIPVLLSGDTHHYSRYVGKDGRQYVTSGGGGAFLHPTHQLSQDVSVNFINHREDLKLGTMPDPEHPEKTTAAAYPSFSTSRWLTLRNAFFAFTNWDFSLLMGGIYFLFALLISLRDQPDIYALIAAIFGASLIGYTFKQEVSRKFKIWASAAVHAAAHAFVLIYAARYAIAFNNAHFAWSGEWWEIWKWFGLLAMEMVPVGFLVGSTLFGLNMLITCLLLRMNRNDAFSSLRIGAYNNFLRFRLTEDGFDMYVVGLESVPKRRDWIANKKHDKNRPDPEIPVFVPTHDLKPHLVEKISISFARKRADAAVL
;
A
#
# COMPACT_ATOMS: atom_id res chain seq x y z
N MET A 1 8.93 -12.54 -30.18
CA MET A 1 9.23 -13.15 -28.89
C MET A 1 8.71 -12.25 -27.77
N ALA A 2 7.39 -12.27 -27.54
CA ALA A 2 6.80 -11.53 -26.42
C ALA A 2 7.02 -12.28 -25.08
N ASP A 3 7.14 -13.61 -25.15
CA ASP A 3 7.40 -14.45 -23.98
C ASP A 3 8.77 -14.18 -23.33
N ASP A 4 9.77 -13.73 -24.09
CA ASP A 4 11.09 -13.33 -23.56
C ASP A 4 10.98 -12.15 -22.58
N LEU A 5 10.01 -11.25 -22.77
CA LEU A 5 9.79 -10.09 -21.90
C LEU A 5 9.24 -10.52 -20.53
N LEU A 6 8.39 -11.56 -20.47
CA LEU A 6 7.89 -12.06 -19.19
C LEU A 6 9.00 -12.69 -18.35
N ASN A 7 9.99 -13.30 -19.00
CA ASN A 7 11.11 -13.94 -18.32
C ASN A 7 12.18 -12.95 -17.81
N ASP A 8 12.12 -11.67 -18.20
CA ASP A 8 12.99 -10.63 -17.66
C ASP A 8 12.55 -10.19 -16.25
N THR A 9 12.99 -10.94 -15.25
CA THR A 9 12.72 -10.65 -13.83
C THR A 9 13.56 -9.51 -13.27
N LYS A 10 14.55 -8.99 -14.02
CA LYS A 10 15.30 -7.79 -13.63
C LYS A 10 14.50 -6.54 -13.92
N THR A 11 13.84 -6.49 -15.07
CA THR A 11 12.98 -5.37 -15.48
C THR A 11 11.59 -5.48 -14.84
N TYR A 12 11.01 -6.69 -14.78
CA TYR A 12 9.68 -6.95 -14.22
C TYR A 12 9.79 -7.83 -12.97
N PRO A 13 10.16 -7.25 -11.82
CA PRO A 13 10.42 -8.02 -10.61
C PRO A 13 9.16 -8.68 -10.05
N GLY A 14 9.36 -9.75 -9.29
CA GLY A 14 8.34 -10.25 -8.36
C GLY A 14 8.20 -9.33 -7.14
N MET A 15 7.42 -9.75 -6.15
CA MET A 15 7.25 -9.03 -4.88
C MET A 15 8.60 -8.67 -4.26
N ALA A 16 8.75 -7.42 -3.78
CA ALA A 16 10.00 -6.97 -3.21
C ALA A 16 10.43 -7.84 -2.03
N HIS A 17 11.73 -8.10 -1.95
CA HIS A 17 12.34 -8.76 -0.82
C HIS A 17 12.55 -7.75 0.30
N TRP A 18 11.48 -7.43 1.03
CA TRP A 18 11.49 -6.39 2.08
C TRP A 18 12.52 -6.61 3.20
N PHE A 19 12.97 -7.85 3.40
CA PHE A 19 14.02 -8.21 4.34
C PHE A 19 15.41 -8.41 3.72
N ASP A 20 15.57 -8.15 2.42
CA ASP A 20 16.89 -8.12 1.79
C ASP A 20 17.78 -7.07 2.50
N PRO A 21 18.92 -7.48 3.08
CA PRO A 21 19.83 -6.57 3.75
C PRO A 21 20.25 -5.36 2.90
N VAL A 22 20.43 -5.54 1.59
CA VAL A 22 20.82 -4.45 0.69
C VAL A 22 19.68 -3.45 0.55
N LEU A 23 18.45 -3.94 0.37
CA LEU A 23 17.27 -3.09 0.29
C LEU A 23 17.02 -2.34 1.61
N LEU A 24 17.11 -3.03 2.75
CA LEU A 24 16.95 -2.41 4.07
C LEU A 24 17.92 -1.25 4.28
N LEU A 25 19.19 -1.43 3.89
CA LEU A 25 20.20 -0.37 3.97
C LEU A 25 19.89 0.80 3.02
N GLN A 26 19.45 0.50 1.80
CA GLN A 26 19.05 1.53 0.84
C GLN A 26 17.85 2.34 1.33
N LEU A 27 16.81 1.67 1.87
CA LEU A 27 15.61 2.32 2.40
C LEU A 27 15.93 3.18 3.61
N LEU A 28 16.78 2.71 4.52
CA LEU A 28 17.23 3.51 5.66
C LEU A 28 17.87 4.84 5.21
N ASN A 29 18.77 4.79 4.22
CA ASN A 29 19.40 5.99 3.67
C ASN A 29 18.37 6.92 3.01
N ASN A 30 17.43 6.37 2.23
CA ASN A 30 16.43 7.20 1.55
C ASN A 30 15.47 7.86 2.53
N VAL A 31 15.02 7.16 3.57
CA VAL A 31 14.14 7.74 4.59
C VAL A 31 14.85 8.90 5.31
N VAL A 32 16.14 8.77 5.63
CA VAL A 32 16.92 9.84 6.25
C VAL A 32 17.07 11.03 5.29
N VAL A 33 17.39 10.78 4.02
CA VAL A 33 17.53 11.83 3.01
C VAL A 33 16.19 12.52 2.74
N SER A 34 15.11 11.76 2.54
CA SER A 34 13.77 12.29 2.24
C SER A 34 13.19 13.05 3.43
N SER A 35 13.42 12.60 4.67
CA SER A 35 12.98 13.34 5.86
C SER A 35 13.69 14.68 5.99
N ILE A 36 14.98 14.74 5.64
CA ILE A 36 15.74 16.00 5.65
C ILE A 36 15.25 16.90 4.53
N PHE A 37 15.20 16.44 3.27
CA PHE A 37 14.81 17.29 2.13
C PHE A 37 13.33 17.70 2.15
N GLY A 38 12.44 16.82 2.62
CA GLY A 38 11.01 17.10 2.76
C GLY A 38 10.73 18.26 3.71
N GLN A 39 11.59 18.49 4.71
CA GLN A 39 11.48 19.62 5.63
C GLN A 39 11.99 20.96 5.05
N TYR A 40 12.87 20.93 4.05
CA TYR A 40 13.53 22.16 3.52
C TYR A 40 13.06 22.58 2.13
N ALA A 41 12.35 21.72 1.38
CA ALA A 41 11.92 22.04 0.02
C ALA A 41 10.59 21.34 -0.34
N ASP A 42 9.49 21.74 0.31
CA ASP A 42 8.16 21.28 -0.08
C ASP A 42 7.85 21.69 -1.54
N ARG A 43 7.81 20.71 -2.43
CA ARG A 43 7.60 20.93 -3.86
C ARG A 43 6.15 21.23 -4.21
N ARG A 44 5.20 21.01 -3.30
CA ARG A 44 3.81 21.45 -3.50
C ARG A 44 3.76 22.96 -3.67
N LEU A 45 4.54 23.70 -2.87
CA LEU A 45 4.68 25.15 -2.98
C LEU A 45 5.27 25.56 -4.33
N VAL A 46 6.27 24.82 -4.82
CA VAL A 46 6.90 25.10 -6.12
C VAL A 46 5.91 24.85 -7.27
N ILE A 47 5.16 23.75 -7.25
CA ILE A 47 4.15 23.45 -8.27
C ILE A 47 2.99 24.44 -8.22
N ALA A 48 2.51 24.78 -7.03
CA ALA A 48 1.48 25.82 -6.88
C ALA A 48 1.97 27.16 -7.44
N ALA A 49 3.24 27.50 -7.27
CA ALA A 49 3.85 28.69 -7.87
C ALA A 49 4.05 28.57 -9.39
N LEU A 50 4.23 27.36 -9.94
CA LEU A 50 4.40 27.12 -11.38
C LEU A 50 3.07 26.98 -12.14
N ASP A 51 2.00 26.54 -11.49
CA ASP A 51 0.64 26.56 -12.03
C ASP A 51 0.02 27.95 -11.84
N THR A 52 0.55 28.92 -12.59
CA THR A 52 0.25 30.37 -12.47
C THR A 52 -1.13 30.76 -13.00
N VAL A 53 -2.07 29.82 -13.13
CA VAL A 53 -3.41 30.15 -13.61
C VAL A 53 -4.22 30.82 -12.51
N PRO A 54 -5.18 31.70 -12.87
CA PRO A 54 -6.09 32.28 -11.90
C PRO A 54 -6.91 31.23 -11.15
N PRO A 55 -7.34 31.47 -9.90
CA PRO A 55 -8.15 30.54 -9.12
C PRO A 55 -9.42 30.04 -9.84
N GLU A 56 -10.03 30.87 -10.67
CA GLU A 56 -11.24 30.52 -11.44
C GLU A 56 -10.96 29.42 -12.48
N GLU A 57 -9.75 29.37 -13.03
CA GLU A 57 -9.34 28.33 -13.97
C GLU A 57 -9.22 26.96 -13.26
N HIS A 58 -8.89 26.92 -11.97
CA HIS A 58 -8.93 25.68 -11.19
C HIS A 58 -10.34 25.12 -11.08
N SER A 59 -11.32 25.97 -10.75
CA SER A 59 -12.73 25.59 -10.70
C SER A 59 -13.23 25.11 -12.06
N LYS A 60 -12.86 25.82 -13.13
CA LYS A 60 -13.21 25.45 -14.50
C LYS A 60 -12.63 24.09 -14.89
N ARG A 61 -11.35 23.84 -14.64
CA ARG A 61 -10.71 22.53 -14.91
C ARG A 61 -11.40 21.39 -14.15
N ALA A 62 -11.79 21.63 -12.91
CA ALA A 62 -12.49 20.66 -12.08
C ALA A 62 -13.89 20.32 -12.63
N GLU A 63 -14.62 21.33 -13.11
CA GLU A 63 -15.92 21.19 -13.78
C GLU A 63 -15.78 20.47 -15.14
N ASP A 64 -14.83 20.90 -15.97
CA ASP A 64 -14.59 20.38 -17.32
C ASP A 64 -14.23 18.89 -17.33
N PHE A 65 -13.68 18.35 -16.22
CA PHE A 65 -13.36 16.92 -16.11
C PHE A 65 -14.57 16.03 -16.38
N ARG A 66 -15.78 16.45 -15.96
CA ARG A 66 -17.03 15.70 -16.18
C ARG A 66 -17.29 15.40 -17.66
N SER A 67 -16.87 16.29 -18.57
CA SER A 67 -17.06 16.11 -20.03
C SER A 67 -16.36 14.86 -20.60
N ARG A 68 -15.39 14.32 -19.86
CA ARG A 68 -14.63 13.11 -20.22
C ARG A 68 -15.33 11.83 -19.81
N LEU A 69 -16.38 11.92 -18.99
CA LEU A 69 -17.09 10.78 -18.43
C LEU A 69 -18.39 10.54 -19.19
N LYS A 70 -18.69 9.28 -19.47
CA LYS A 70 -19.96 8.88 -20.09
C LYS A 70 -20.90 8.32 -19.04
N THR A 71 -22.17 8.64 -19.14
CA THR A 71 -23.21 8.03 -18.32
C THR A 71 -23.61 6.68 -18.91
N ASP A 72 -24.02 5.76 -18.04
CA ASP A 72 -24.73 4.55 -18.44
C ASP A 72 -26.16 4.87 -18.94
N GLN A 73 -26.86 3.85 -19.42
CA GLN A 73 -28.22 3.97 -19.96
C GLN A 73 -29.27 4.49 -18.95
N HIS A 74 -28.92 4.51 -17.65
CA HIS A 74 -29.77 4.99 -16.56
C HIS A 74 -29.21 6.28 -15.92
N GLY A 75 -28.25 6.95 -16.57
CA GLY A 75 -27.68 8.21 -16.11
C GLY A 75 -26.60 8.09 -15.02
N GLY A 76 -26.19 6.87 -14.65
CA GLY A 76 -25.13 6.65 -13.66
C GLY A 76 -23.73 6.76 -14.25
N VAL A 77 -22.74 7.21 -13.47
CA VAL A 77 -21.33 7.27 -13.91
C VAL A 77 -20.53 6.20 -13.16
N TRP A 78 -19.80 5.37 -13.92
CA TRP A 78 -18.95 4.34 -13.35
C TRP A 78 -17.52 4.85 -13.19
N ILE A 79 -16.89 4.61 -12.04
CA ILE A 79 -15.47 4.91 -11.79
C ILE A 79 -14.80 3.75 -11.07
N ASP A 80 -13.51 3.58 -11.29
CA ASP A 80 -12.69 2.56 -10.62
C ASP A 80 -11.69 3.24 -9.66
N TRP A 81 -11.46 2.61 -8.50
CA TRP A 81 -10.46 2.99 -7.51
C TRP A 81 -9.55 1.81 -7.20
N VAL A 82 -8.24 2.06 -7.18
CA VAL A 82 -7.20 1.08 -6.82
C VAL A 82 -6.07 1.80 -6.09
N ALA A 83 -5.42 1.17 -5.12
CA ALA A 83 -4.26 1.75 -4.43
C ALA A 83 -3.23 0.66 -4.10
N ASP A 84 -2.00 1.08 -3.80
CA ASP A 84 -0.86 0.23 -3.41
C ASP A 84 -0.47 -0.76 -4.51
N LEU A 85 0.15 -0.19 -5.55
CA LEU A 85 0.49 -0.83 -6.81
C LEU A 85 2.01 -1.02 -6.94
N GLY A 86 2.45 -1.97 -7.75
CA GLY A 86 3.84 -1.96 -8.23
C GLY A 86 4.88 -2.62 -7.32
N ASP A 87 4.50 -3.30 -6.23
CA ASP A 87 5.43 -4.16 -5.46
C ASP A 87 5.83 -5.41 -6.26
N GLY A 88 4.85 -6.08 -6.87
CA GLY A 88 5.10 -7.21 -7.75
C GLY A 88 4.38 -7.04 -9.09
N PHE A 89 5.10 -7.36 -10.18
CA PHE A 89 4.54 -7.30 -11.54
C PHE A 89 3.27 -8.14 -11.68
N ASP A 90 3.30 -9.41 -11.26
CA ASP A 90 2.21 -10.36 -11.54
C ASP A 90 0.90 -9.95 -10.84
N SER A 91 0.99 -9.45 -9.61
CA SER A 91 -0.15 -8.98 -8.83
C SER A 91 -0.72 -7.69 -9.42
N THR A 92 0.14 -6.70 -9.70
CA THR A 92 -0.26 -5.45 -10.35
C THR A 92 -0.88 -5.70 -11.73
N TYR A 93 -0.31 -6.60 -12.53
CA TYR A 93 -0.80 -6.93 -13.86
C TYR A 93 -2.16 -7.65 -13.82
N ALA A 94 -2.38 -8.54 -12.84
CA ALA A 94 -3.66 -9.20 -12.67
C ALA A 94 -4.78 -8.19 -12.35
N VAL A 95 -4.54 -7.25 -11.43
CA VAL A 95 -5.50 -6.19 -11.10
C VAL A 95 -5.73 -5.27 -12.31
N ALA A 96 -4.66 -4.84 -12.99
CA ALA A 96 -4.76 -4.02 -14.20
C ALA A 96 -5.58 -4.71 -15.30
N SER A 97 -5.45 -6.03 -15.46
CA SER A 97 -6.23 -6.82 -16.43
C SER A 97 -7.73 -6.83 -16.11
N LEU A 98 -8.10 -6.88 -14.83
CA LEU A 98 -9.51 -6.81 -14.41
C LEU A 98 -10.09 -5.40 -14.59
N LEU A 99 -9.31 -4.37 -14.26
CA LEU A 99 -9.67 -2.96 -14.48
C LEU A 99 -9.80 -2.63 -15.98
N ALA A 100 -8.95 -3.23 -16.82
CA ALA A 100 -8.99 -3.06 -18.27
C ALA A 100 -10.20 -3.70 -18.93
N SER A 101 -10.79 -4.76 -18.36
CA SER A 101 -11.89 -5.49 -18.97
C SER A 101 -13.12 -4.60 -19.18
N LYS A 102 -13.64 -4.56 -20.41
CA LYS A 102 -14.84 -3.80 -20.78
C LYS A 102 -16.06 -4.19 -19.93
N ASP A 103 -16.25 -5.49 -19.78
CA ASP A 103 -17.33 -6.10 -19.04
C ASP A 103 -16.70 -7.14 -18.10
N LEU A 104 -16.84 -6.92 -16.80
CA LEU A 104 -16.28 -7.79 -15.78
C LEU A 104 -17.39 -8.66 -15.20
N LYS A 105 -17.36 -9.96 -15.50
CA LYS A 105 -18.32 -10.93 -14.96
C LYS A 105 -17.88 -11.38 -13.57
N ILE A 106 -18.73 -11.16 -12.58
CA ILE A 106 -18.54 -11.56 -11.19
C ILE A 106 -19.75 -12.38 -10.75
N GLY A 107 -19.58 -13.71 -10.71
CA GLY A 107 -20.69 -14.63 -10.54
C GLY A 107 -21.73 -14.43 -11.66
N GLU A 108 -22.95 -14.04 -11.27
CA GLU A 108 -24.05 -13.71 -12.20
C GLU A 108 -24.11 -12.22 -12.56
N THR A 109 -23.35 -11.37 -11.87
CA THR A 109 -23.36 -9.91 -12.10
C THR A 109 -22.37 -9.53 -13.18
N LEU A 110 -22.80 -8.72 -14.14
CA LEU A 110 -21.92 -8.10 -15.13
C LEU A 110 -21.68 -6.64 -14.73
N LEU A 111 -20.42 -6.28 -14.47
CA LEU A 111 -20.03 -4.92 -14.12
C LEU A 111 -19.33 -4.26 -15.31
N PRO A 112 -19.85 -3.14 -15.85
CA PRO A 112 -19.16 -2.40 -16.89
C PRO A 112 -17.89 -1.76 -16.33
N ARG A 113 -16.91 -1.52 -17.20
CA ARG A 113 -15.68 -0.80 -16.85
C ARG A 113 -15.94 0.63 -16.37
N GLY A 114 -15.16 1.08 -15.39
CA GLY A 114 -15.13 2.48 -14.99
C GLY A 114 -14.77 3.41 -16.16
N GLN A 115 -15.39 4.58 -16.20
CA GLN A 115 -15.07 5.64 -17.16
C GLN A 115 -13.79 6.40 -16.79
N ALA A 116 -13.43 6.39 -15.50
CA ALA A 116 -12.16 6.91 -14.99
C ALA A 116 -11.54 5.90 -14.02
N LEU A 117 -10.21 5.90 -13.97
CA LEU A 117 -9.42 5.18 -12.98
C LEU A 117 -8.81 6.19 -12.01
N ILE A 118 -9.00 5.97 -10.72
CA ILE A 118 -8.38 6.73 -9.65
C ILE A 118 -7.40 5.80 -8.94
N MET A 119 -6.12 6.19 -8.94
CA MET A 119 -5.07 5.53 -8.17
C MET A 119 -4.92 6.26 -6.83
N GLY A 120 -5.02 5.51 -5.75
CA GLY A 120 -5.32 6.02 -4.42
C GLY A 120 -4.16 6.10 -3.45
N GLY A 121 -2.91 6.07 -3.94
CA GLY A 121 -1.71 6.01 -3.10
C GLY A 121 -0.75 4.91 -3.55
N ASP A 122 0.55 5.19 -3.40
CA ASP A 122 1.67 4.29 -3.63
C ASP A 122 1.64 3.57 -4.98
N GLU A 123 2.02 4.32 -6.01
CA GLU A 123 1.96 3.85 -7.39
C GLU A 123 3.09 2.87 -7.75
N VAL A 124 4.14 2.84 -6.93
CA VAL A 124 5.38 2.09 -7.16
C VAL A 124 6.07 1.69 -5.86
N TYR A 125 6.82 0.59 -5.89
CA TYR A 125 7.59 0.08 -4.75
C TYR A 125 9.00 -0.38 -5.14
N PRO A 126 9.94 -0.44 -4.19
CA PRO A 126 9.83 0.04 -2.81
C PRO A 126 10.02 1.57 -2.71
N LYS A 127 10.24 2.27 -3.83
CA LYS A 127 10.32 3.73 -3.90
C LYS A 127 10.19 4.26 -5.33
N ALA A 128 9.86 5.54 -5.44
CA ALA A 128 9.90 6.29 -6.69
C ALA A 128 11.28 6.24 -7.38
N THR A 129 11.30 5.65 -8.58
CA THR A 129 12.39 5.74 -9.56
C THR A 129 11.80 5.75 -10.96
N ARG A 130 12.56 6.21 -11.97
CA ARG A 130 12.07 6.22 -13.36
C ARG A 130 11.74 4.81 -13.84
N GLU A 131 12.59 3.87 -13.45
CA GLU A 131 12.48 2.45 -13.77
C GLU A 131 11.26 1.82 -13.08
N ALA A 132 11.01 2.14 -11.81
CA ALA A 132 9.83 1.67 -11.08
C ALA A 132 8.53 2.15 -11.77
N TYR A 133 8.39 3.47 -12.03
CA TYR A 133 7.21 3.98 -12.72
C TYR A 133 7.05 3.40 -14.13
N ALA A 134 8.15 3.19 -14.85
CA ALA A 134 8.09 2.60 -16.18
C ALA A 134 7.67 1.13 -16.15
N ASN A 135 8.26 0.33 -15.26
CA ASN A 135 8.20 -1.13 -15.34
C ASN A 135 7.19 -1.78 -14.40
N GLN A 136 6.92 -1.17 -13.24
CA GLN A 136 5.99 -1.70 -12.24
C GLN A 136 4.59 -1.07 -12.35
N LEU A 137 4.49 0.16 -12.87
CA LEU A 137 3.20 0.83 -13.09
C LEU A 137 2.84 0.90 -14.58
N ARG A 138 3.61 1.66 -15.36
CA ARG A 138 3.23 1.99 -16.74
C ARG A 138 3.11 0.75 -17.61
N GLN A 139 4.10 -0.14 -17.55
CA GLN A 139 4.15 -1.29 -18.43
C GLN A 139 3.05 -2.32 -18.16
N PRO A 140 2.76 -2.73 -16.90
CA PRO A 140 1.64 -3.64 -16.61
C PRO A 140 0.30 -3.09 -17.11
N TYR A 141 0.01 -1.82 -16.84
CA TYR A 141 -1.22 -1.19 -17.33
C TYR A 141 -1.22 -1.07 -18.86
N ALA A 142 -0.10 -0.69 -19.48
CA ALA A 142 0.02 -0.65 -20.93
C ALA A 142 -0.09 -2.03 -21.61
N TRP A 143 0.17 -3.11 -20.88
CA TRP A 143 -0.05 -4.46 -21.38
C TRP A 143 -1.49 -4.92 -21.16
N ALA A 144 -2.14 -4.47 -20.09
CA ALA A 144 -3.52 -4.81 -19.80
C ALA A 144 -4.51 -4.10 -20.73
N ALA A 145 -4.24 -2.83 -21.03
CA ALA A 145 -4.97 -2.04 -22.03
C ALA A 145 -3.96 -1.32 -22.95
N PRO A 146 -3.55 -1.96 -24.06
CA PRO A 146 -2.62 -1.37 -25.01
C PRO A 146 -3.06 -0.01 -25.55
N ASP A 147 -2.10 0.89 -25.71
CA ASP A 147 -2.34 2.23 -26.27
C ASP A 147 -2.66 2.12 -27.76
N PRO A 148 -3.90 2.46 -28.20
CA PRO A 148 -4.31 2.30 -29.60
C PRO A 148 -3.65 3.34 -30.51
N ASP A 149 -3.34 4.52 -29.96
CA ASP A 149 -2.68 5.60 -30.67
C ASP A 149 -1.86 6.47 -29.70
N ARG A 150 -0.54 6.34 -29.80
CA ARG A 150 0.43 7.08 -28.98
C ARG A 150 0.46 8.58 -29.27
N LYS A 151 -0.18 9.04 -30.35
CA LYS A 151 -0.28 10.45 -30.71
C LYS A 151 -1.60 11.06 -30.27
N ASN A 152 -2.55 10.24 -29.81
CA ASN A 152 -3.86 10.69 -29.38
C ASN A 152 -3.92 10.79 -27.85
N ASP A 153 -4.16 12.02 -27.39
CA ASP A 153 -4.33 12.32 -25.97
C ASP A 153 -5.75 11.96 -25.48
N ASP A 154 -6.67 11.61 -26.38
CA ASP A 154 -7.98 11.04 -26.04
C ASP A 154 -7.82 9.59 -25.58
N GLY A 155 -8.07 9.37 -24.29
CA GLY A 155 -8.04 8.07 -23.66
C GLY A 155 -8.76 8.10 -22.32
N ARG A 156 -8.80 6.96 -21.64
CA ARG A 156 -9.55 6.81 -20.39
C ARG A 156 -8.91 7.69 -19.30
N PRO A 157 -9.65 8.59 -18.65
CA PRO A 157 -9.10 9.42 -17.59
C PRO A 157 -8.45 8.61 -16.47
N LEU A 158 -7.26 9.08 -16.06
CA LEU A 158 -6.49 8.61 -14.93
C LEU A 158 -6.18 9.80 -14.00
N LEU A 159 -6.43 9.60 -12.72
CA LEU A 159 -6.03 10.49 -11.64
C LEU A 159 -5.27 9.64 -10.61
N ALA A 160 -4.28 10.21 -9.95
CA ALA A 160 -3.43 9.53 -8.97
C ALA A 160 -3.21 10.42 -7.75
N ILE A 161 -3.13 9.78 -6.58
CA ILE A 161 -2.85 10.43 -5.29
C ILE A 161 -1.50 9.90 -4.84
N PRO A 162 -0.50 10.76 -4.54
CA PRO A 162 0.80 10.25 -4.12
C PRO A 162 0.74 9.68 -2.71
N GLY A 163 1.33 8.51 -2.51
CA GLY A 163 1.61 7.94 -1.19
C GLY A 163 3.06 8.18 -0.74
N ASN A 164 3.46 7.61 0.40
CA ASN A 164 4.81 7.79 0.94
C ASN A 164 5.89 7.21 0.01
N HIS A 165 5.61 6.14 -0.74
CA HIS A 165 6.57 5.55 -1.68
C HIS A 165 6.81 6.43 -2.91
N ASP A 166 5.83 7.24 -3.31
CA ASP A 166 5.97 8.28 -4.33
C ASP A 166 6.78 9.50 -3.82
N TRP A 167 6.71 9.77 -2.51
CA TRP A 167 7.37 10.91 -1.88
C TRP A 167 8.87 10.72 -1.59
N TYR A 168 9.41 9.50 -1.66
CA TYR A 168 10.81 9.23 -1.31
C TYR A 168 11.85 9.90 -2.23
N ASP A 169 11.47 10.34 -3.44
CA ASP A 169 12.33 11.17 -4.30
C ASP A 169 12.08 12.68 -4.15
N GLY A 170 11.26 13.06 -3.16
CA GLY A 170 10.76 14.42 -2.96
C GLY A 170 9.61 14.79 -3.91
N LEU A 171 8.82 13.81 -4.38
CA LEU A 171 7.68 13.93 -5.31
C LEU A 171 8.05 14.36 -6.74
N VAL A 172 9.33 14.28 -7.12
CA VAL A 172 9.80 14.82 -8.40
C VAL A 172 9.20 14.06 -9.58
N LEU A 173 9.29 12.74 -9.56
CA LEU A 173 8.82 11.91 -10.66
C LEU A 173 7.30 11.89 -10.75
N PHE A 174 6.60 11.82 -9.62
CA PHE A 174 5.14 11.88 -9.60
C PHE A 174 4.63 13.14 -10.31
N LEU A 175 5.14 14.32 -9.94
CA LEU A 175 4.75 15.59 -10.55
C LEU A 175 5.09 15.63 -12.06
N ALA A 176 6.25 15.12 -12.46
CA ALA A 176 6.68 15.11 -13.86
C ALA A 176 5.83 14.18 -14.75
N LEU A 177 5.23 13.14 -14.15
CA LEU A 177 4.43 12.14 -14.86
C LEU A 177 2.95 12.51 -14.85
N PHE A 178 2.36 12.74 -13.68
CA PHE A 178 0.91 12.92 -13.54
C PHE A 178 0.43 14.36 -13.69
N CYS A 179 1.24 15.35 -13.29
CA CYS A 179 0.80 16.74 -13.10
C CYS A 179 1.11 17.68 -14.26
N LYS A 180 1.61 17.17 -15.38
CA LYS A 180 2.02 17.98 -16.54
C LYS A 180 0.84 18.36 -17.44
N GLU A 181 0.95 19.53 -18.05
CA GLU A 181 0.80 19.71 -19.51
C GLU A 181 -0.07 18.70 -20.29
N LYS A 182 0.69 17.91 -21.04
CA LYS A 182 0.22 16.84 -21.90
C LYS A 182 0.00 15.59 -21.06
N PRO A 183 -1.14 14.90 -21.21
CA PRO A 183 -1.39 13.65 -20.49
C PRO A 183 -0.24 12.66 -20.61
N TRP A 184 0.06 11.96 -19.52
CA TRP A 184 0.92 10.80 -19.58
C TRP A 184 0.12 9.57 -20.02
N HIS A 185 0.66 8.86 -21.00
CA HIS A 185 0.07 7.64 -21.53
C HIS A 185 0.51 6.45 -20.70
N VAL A 186 -0.46 5.89 -19.98
CA VAL A 186 -0.33 4.63 -19.26
C VAL A 186 -1.22 3.64 -20.01
N GLY A 187 -0.73 3.05 -21.10
CA GLY A 187 -1.58 2.26 -22.00
C GLY A 187 -2.69 3.11 -22.64
N ALA A 188 -3.93 2.62 -22.54
CA ALA A 188 -5.14 3.33 -22.97
C ALA A 188 -5.62 4.41 -21.97
N TRP A 189 -4.95 4.57 -20.83
CA TRP A 189 -5.25 5.58 -19.83
C TRP A 189 -4.42 6.87 -20.03
N ARG A 190 -4.95 8.00 -19.55
CA ARG A 190 -4.40 9.36 -19.74
C ARG A 190 -4.48 10.17 -18.45
N SER A 191 -3.36 10.69 -17.95
CA SER A 191 -3.35 11.54 -16.75
C SER A 191 -3.91 12.94 -17.02
N TYR A 192 -4.71 13.49 -16.09
CA TYR A 192 -5.36 14.80 -16.29
C TYR A 192 -5.20 15.82 -15.15
N GLN A 193 -4.57 15.46 -14.04
CA GLN A 193 -4.35 16.39 -12.93
C GLN A 193 -3.20 17.37 -13.22
N ARG A 194 -3.16 18.47 -12.45
CA ARG A 194 -2.12 19.52 -12.55
C ARG A 194 -1.32 19.71 -11.27
N ARG A 195 -1.82 19.13 -10.18
CA ARG A 195 -1.24 19.17 -8.85
C ARG A 195 -1.36 17.77 -8.24
N SER A 196 -0.58 17.53 -7.20
CA SER A 196 -0.62 16.27 -6.47
C SER A 196 -1.90 16.06 -5.67
N TYR A 197 -2.59 17.16 -5.36
CA TYR A 197 -3.95 17.21 -4.85
C TYR A 197 -4.89 17.76 -5.93
N PHE A 198 -6.16 17.38 -5.91
CA PHE A 198 -7.13 17.84 -6.92
C PHE A 198 -8.57 17.71 -6.45
N ALA A 199 -9.46 18.42 -7.14
CA ALA A 199 -10.89 18.20 -7.10
C ALA A 199 -11.42 18.08 -8.53
N VAL A 200 -12.35 17.15 -8.76
CA VAL A 200 -13.01 16.97 -10.06
C VAL A 200 -14.49 16.69 -9.89
N ARG A 201 -15.30 17.22 -10.81
CA ARG A 201 -16.73 16.90 -10.88
C ARG A 201 -16.93 15.61 -11.64
N LEU A 202 -17.69 14.69 -11.06
CA LEU A 202 -17.98 13.37 -11.62
C LEU A 202 -19.40 13.27 -12.20
N THR A 203 -20.37 13.89 -11.53
CA THR A 203 -21.77 13.97 -11.99
C THR A 203 -22.33 15.37 -11.70
N GLU A 204 -23.63 15.60 -11.90
CA GLU A 204 -24.24 16.86 -11.51
C GLU A 204 -24.07 17.17 -10.02
N THR A 205 -24.07 16.15 -9.17
CA THR A 205 -24.05 16.31 -7.71
C THR A 205 -22.80 15.76 -7.05
N TRP A 206 -22.01 14.95 -7.74
CA TRP A 206 -20.87 14.24 -7.17
C TRP A 206 -19.54 14.86 -7.58
N TRP A 207 -18.67 15.01 -6.58
CA TRP A 207 -17.30 15.48 -6.69
C TRP A 207 -16.36 14.48 -6.03
N LEU A 208 -15.14 14.41 -6.54
CA LEU A 208 -14.05 13.69 -5.91
C LEU A 208 -12.96 14.69 -5.54
N TRP A 209 -12.57 14.68 -4.28
CA TRP A 209 -11.49 15.49 -3.72
C TRP A 209 -10.38 14.56 -3.27
N ALA A 210 -9.14 14.90 -3.58
CA ALA A 210 -7.96 14.13 -3.22
C ALA A 210 -6.91 15.03 -2.57
N THR A 211 -6.54 14.74 -1.33
CA THR A 211 -5.53 15.48 -0.58
C THR A 211 -4.15 14.85 -0.72
N ASP A 212 -3.12 15.68 -0.79
CA ASP A 212 -1.72 15.24 -0.71
C ASP A 212 -1.21 15.47 0.71
N ILE A 213 -0.99 14.36 1.42
CA ILE A 213 -0.62 14.33 2.83
C ILE A 213 0.90 14.42 3.08
N GLN A 214 1.72 14.47 2.02
CA GLN A 214 3.19 14.39 2.14
C GLN A 214 3.65 13.16 2.94
N LEU A 215 4.70 13.32 3.75
CA LEU A 215 5.15 12.36 4.77
C LEU A 215 4.54 12.76 6.14
N ALA A 216 3.30 13.27 6.11
CA ALA A 216 2.52 13.80 7.22
C ALA A 216 3.07 15.11 7.84
N ASP A 217 2.87 16.22 7.15
CA ASP A 217 2.95 17.58 7.70
C ASP A 217 1.60 18.29 7.63
N ASP A 218 1.48 19.53 8.13
CA ASP A 218 0.22 20.28 8.02
C ASP A 218 -0.17 20.51 6.55
N MET A 219 -1.47 20.70 6.29
CA MET A 219 -1.93 21.09 4.94
C MET A 219 -1.33 22.44 4.56
N ASP A 220 -0.63 22.48 3.43
CA ASP A 220 -0.03 23.70 2.94
C ASP A 220 -1.09 24.74 2.53
N GLY A 221 -0.73 26.03 2.63
CA GLY A 221 -1.62 27.14 2.29
C GLY A 221 -2.21 27.04 0.87
N PRO A 222 -1.40 26.82 -0.19
CA PRO A 222 -1.92 26.66 -1.55
C PRO A 222 -2.91 25.51 -1.74
N GLN A 223 -2.76 24.39 -1.04
CA GLN A 223 -3.71 23.28 -1.05
C GLN A 223 -5.02 23.67 -0.35
N ALA A 224 -4.93 24.31 0.81
CA ALA A 224 -6.10 24.84 1.51
C ALA A 224 -6.88 25.85 0.67
N ASP A 225 -6.18 26.81 0.05
CA ASP A 225 -6.80 27.86 -0.75
C ASP A 225 -7.43 27.30 -2.03
N TYR A 226 -6.81 26.29 -2.64
CA TYR A 226 -7.39 25.54 -3.75
C TYR A 226 -8.74 24.93 -3.34
N PHE A 227 -8.81 24.19 -2.23
CA PHE A 227 -10.07 23.58 -1.79
C PHE A 227 -11.13 24.60 -1.36
N LYS A 228 -10.74 25.73 -0.75
CA LYS A 228 -11.69 26.83 -0.44
C LYS A 228 -12.31 27.41 -1.71
N GLN A 229 -11.51 27.63 -2.73
CA GLN A 229 -11.97 28.12 -4.03
C GLN A 229 -12.95 27.13 -4.67
N ILE A 230 -12.60 25.83 -4.69
CA ILE A 230 -13.48 24.78 -5.22
C ILE A 230 -14.79 24.71 -4.43
N ALA A 231 -14.73 24.67 -3.10
CA ALA A 231 -15.93 24.61 -2.25
C ALA A 231 -16.89 25.78 -2.52
N THR A 232 -16.36 26.97 -2.76
CA THR A 232 -17.18 28.15 -3.06
C THR A 232 -17.82 28.08 -4.45
N ALA A 233 -17.11 27.50 -5.43
CA ALA A 233 -17.58 27.38 -6.81
C ALA A 233 -18.55 26.20 -7.02
N MET A 234 -18.52 25.18 -6.16
CA MET A 234 -19.35 23.98 -6.29
C MET A 234 -20.86 24.30 -6.22
N PRO A 235 -21.70 23.57 -6.98
CA PRO A 235 -23.15 23.63 -6.84
C PRO A 235 -23.60 23.30 -5.41
N GLU A 236 -24.65 23.94 -4.93
CA GLU A 236 -25.19 23.68 -3.60
C GLU A 236 -25.57 22.20 -3.41
N ASN A 237 -25.45 21.72 -2.18
CA ASN A 237 -25.76 20.34 -1.78
C ASN A 237 -24.94 19.26 -2.53
N SER A 238 -23.78 19.61 -3.10
CA SER A 238 -22.86 18.64 -3.69
C SER A 238 -22.36 17.59 -2.69
N ARG A 239 -22.13 16.38 -3.17
CA ARG A 239 -21.60 15.23 -2.43
C ARG A 239 -20.16 14.99 -2.81
N ILE A 240 -19.30 14.75 -1.83
CA ILE A 240 -17.85 14.64 -2.00
C ILE A 240 -17.39 13.23 -1.61
N ILE A 241 -16.69 12.57 -2.50
CA ILE A 241 -15.82 11.43 -2.18
C ILE A 241 -14.47 12.04 -1.80
N LEU A 242 -14.10 11.97 -0.52
CA LEU A 242 -12.85 12.54 -0.03
C LEU A 242 -11.78 11.45 0.06
N CYS A 243 -10.67 11.67 -0.64
CA CYS A 243 -9.64 10.67 -0.85
C CYS A 243 -8.31 11.13 -0.26
N SER A 244 -7.56 10.18 0.32
CA SER A 244 -6.19 10.35 0.79
C SER A 244 -5.40 9.07 0.47
N ALA A 245 -4.07 9.12 0.52
CA ALA A 245 -3.27 7.90 0.43
C ALA A 245 -3.40 7.05 1.71
N GLU A 246 -3.22 7.66 2.88
CA GLU A 246 -3.30 6.97 4.18
C GLU A 246 -4.69 7.01 4.83
N PRO A 247 -5.17 5.89 5.38
CA PRO A 247 -6.43 5.80 6.10
C PRO A 247 -6.25 6.39 7.50
N GLY A 248 -6.14 7.71 7.60
CA GLY A 248 -5.81 8.41 8.85
C GLY A 248 -6.71 8.04 10.03
N TRP A 249 -7.96 7.63 9.77
CA TRP A 249 -8.85 7.11 10.80
C TRP A 249 -8.33 5.85 11.51
N LEU A 250 -7.51 5.01 10.85
CA LEU A 250 -6.88 3.82 11.45
C LEU A 250 -5.55 4.13 12.16
N TYR A 251 -5.02 5.34 12.02
CA TYR A 251 -3.71 5.77 12.53
C TYR A 251 -3.77 6.82 13.64
N THR A 252 -4.91 6.99 14.30
CA THR A 252 -5.09 8.00 15.36
C THR A 252 -4.13 7.87 16.56
N ASP A 253 -3.52 6.71 16.75
CA ASP A 253 -2.52 6.44 17.80
C ASP A 253 -1.06 6.59 17.33
N SER A 254 -0.81 6.64 16.01
CA SER A 254 0.53 6.52 15.39
C SER A 254 0.89 7.64 14.41
N ASN A 255 -0.07 8.13 13.62
CA ASN A 255 0.09 9.20 12.66
C ASN A 255 -1.18 10.06 12.61
N ARG A 256 -1.33 10.98 13.57
CA ARG A 256 -2.51 11.85 13.66
C ARG A 256 -2.60 12.88 12.52
N LYS A 257 -1.45 13.27 11.98
CA LYS A 257 -1.37 14.33 10.97
C LYS A 257 -2.06 13.96 9.66
N SER A 258 -1.98 12.70 9.20
CA SER A 258 -2.68 12.30 7.98
C SER A 258 -4.20 12.41 8.12
N TRP A 259 -4.75 12.13 9.32
CA TRP A 259 -6.15 12.40 9.63
C TRP A 259 -6.48 13.90 9.68
N GLU A 260 -5.64 14.71 10.34
CA GLU A 260 -5.85 16.15 10.49
C GLU A 260 -5.97 16.88 9.14
N ILE A 261 -5.20 16.48 8.13
CA ILE A 261 -5.31 17.03 6.76
C ILE A 261 -6.66 16.69 6.13
N MET A 262 -7.09 15.43 6.23
CA MET A 262 -8.40 15.01 5.72
C MET A 262 -9.54 15.73 6.45
N GLU A 263 -9.47 15.82 7.78
CA GLU A 263 -10.45 16.53 8.60
C GLU A 263 -10.50 18.02 8.21
N TYR A 264 -9.35 18.65 7.96
CA TYR A 264 -9.31 20.05 7.54
C TYR A 264 -9.93 20.26 6.15
N ALA A 265 -9.66 19.38 5.18
CA ALA A 265 -10.32 19.41 3.87
C ALA A 265 -11.84 19.21 3.99
N ALA A 266 -12.27 18.27 4.85
CA ALA A 266 -13.68 18.07 5.15
C ALA A 266 -14.32 19.32 5.77
N GLY A 267 -13.60 19.97 6.69
CA GLY A 267 -13.99 21.24 7.30
C GLY A 267 -14.15 22.36 6.27
N ILE A 268 -13.23 22.48 5.30
CA ILE A 268 -13.35 23.45 4.19
C ILE A 268 -14.65 23.24 3.42
N ALA A 269 -14.96 21.99 3.04
CA ALA A 269 -16.17 21.67 2.29
C ALA A 269 -17.45 22.01 3.07
N ILE A 270 -17.54 21.60 4.33
CA ILE A 270 -18.75 21.78 5.14
C ILE A 270 -18.93 23.24 5.56
N ASN A 271 -17.85 23.92 5.93
CA ASN A 271 -17.88 25.32 6.38
C ASN A 271 -18.08 26.32 5.25
N ALA A 272 -18.04 25.89 3.98
CA ALA A 272 -18.43 26.72 2.84
C ALA A 272 -19.90 27.17 2.90
N GLY A 273 -20.74 26.53 3.74
CA GLY A 273 -22.12 26.96 4.01
C GLY A 273 -23.10 26.69 2.87
N ARG A 274 -22.71 25.83 1.90
CA ARG A 274 -23.51 25.49 0.71
C ARG A 274 -24.21 24.13 0.80
N GLY A 275 -24.23 23.53 1.98
CA GLY A 275 -24.88 22.24 2.24
C GLY A 275 -24.13 21.02 1.69
N HIS A 276 -22.81 21.14 1.42
CA HIS A 276 -22.01 20.02 0.94
C HIS A 276 -21.95 18.88 1.96
N THR A 277 -21.85 17.64 1.45
CA THR A 277 -21.77 16.44 2.29
C THR A 277 -20.63 15.55 1.85
N ILE A 278 -20.09 14.76 2.77
CA ILE A 278 -18.99 13.83 2.53
C ILE A 278 -19.49 12.43 2.90
N PRO A 279 -20.21 11.73 2.00
CA PRO A 279 -20.74 10.40 2.30
C PRO A 279 -19.68 9.29 2.31
N VAL A 280 -18.53 9.51 1.65
CA VAL A 280 -17.49 8.47 1.48
C VAL A 280 -16.10 9.07 1.66
N LEU A 281 -15.27 8.41 2.48
CA LEU A 281 -13.82 8.61 2.55
C LEU A 281 -13.12 7.36 1.99
N LEU A 282 -12.14 7.56 1.12
CA LEU A 282 -11.37 6.49 0.47
C LEU A 282 -9.87 6.61 0.76
N SER A 283 -9.21 5.47 0.94
CA SER A 283 -7.76 5.39 1.09
C SER A 283 -7.14 4.07 0.67
N GLY A 284 -5.82 4.06 0.48
CA GLY A 284 -4.95 2.88 0.34
C GLY A 284 -4.09 2.63 1.59
N ASP A 285 -2.77 2.49 1.39
CA ASP A 285 -1.65 2.34 2.34
C ASP A 285 -1.68 1.05 3.18
N THR A 286 -2.85 0.67 3.71
CA THR A 286 -3.02 -0.69 4.24
C THR A 286 -3.45 -1.63 3.12
N HIS A 287 -2.65 -2.65 2.86
CA HIS A 287 -2.76 -3.50 1.67
C HIS A 287 -3.84 -4.59 1.78
N HIS A 288 -5.01 -4.19 2.29
CA HIS A 288 -6.19 -5.02 2.46
C HIS A 288 -7.44 -4.17 2.20
N TYR A 289 -8.60 -4.81 2.14
CA TYR A 289 -9.87 -4.08 2.21
C TYR A 289 -10.35 -3.98 3.66
N SER A 290 -10.88 -2.81 4.05
CA SER A 290 -11.72 -2.67 5.24
C SER A 290 -12.73 -1.54 5.11
N ARG A 291 -13.87 -1.65 5.79
CA ARG A 291 -14.91 -0.62 5.79
C ARG A 291 -15.39 -0.31 7.19
N TYR A 292 -15.31 0.96 7.57
CA TYR A 292 -15.88 1.50 8.79
C TYR A 292 -17.08 2.39 8.47
N VAL A 293 -18.01 2.49 9.41
CA VAL A 293 -19.25 3.26 9.26
C VAL A 293 -19.40 4.23 10.43
N GLY A 294 -19.59 5.51 10.11
CA GLY A 294 -19.93 6.56 11.06
C GLY A 294 -21.40 6.49 11.50
N LYS A 295 -21.77 7.20 12.58
CA LYS A 295 -23.15 7.19 13.09
C LYS A 295 -24.16 7.79 12.11
N ASP A 296 -23.71 8.68 11.24
CA ASP A 296 -24.52 9.32 10.19
C ASP A 296 -24.58 8.49 8.89
N GLY A 297 -24.01 7.28 8.89
CA GLY A 297 -23.97 6.40 7.72
C GLY A 297 -22.84 6.72 6.73
N ARG A 298 -21.92 7.63 7.05
CA ARG A 298 -20.71 7.87 6.27
C ARG A 298 -19.84 6.62 6.20
N GLN A 299 -19.34 6.32 5.01
CA GLN A 299 -18.48 5.16 4.76
C GLN A 299 -17.01 5.59 4.78
N TYR A 300 -16.18 4.86 5.53
CA TYR A 300 -14.74 5.03 5.60
C TYR A 300 -14.10 3.76 5.07
N VAL A 301 -13.56 3.81 3.85
CA VAL A 301 -13.17 2.62 3.10
C VAL A 301 -11.68 2.64 2.81
N THR A 302 -11.01 1.57 3.19
CA THR A 302 -9.63 1.31 2.80
C THR A 302 -9.60 0.19 1.77
N SER A 303 -8.89 0.38 0.66
CA SER A 303 -8.76 -0.59 -0.44
C SER A 303 -7.37 -0.48 -1.07
N GLY A 304 -6.38 -1.07 -0.39
CA GLY A 304 -4.97 -1.09 -0.80
C GLY A 304 -4.51 -2.37 -1.49
N GLY A 305 -5.41 -3.06 -2.18
CA GLY A 305 -5.12 -4.37 -2.75
C GLY A 305 -4.58 -4.35 -4.18
N GLY A 306 -4.00 -3.25 -4.66
CA GLY A 306 -3.72 -3.01 -6.08
C GLY A 306 -2.57 -3.80 -6.68
N GLY A 307 -1.63 -4.27 -5.86
CA GLY A 307 -0.45 -4.99 -6.33
C GLY A 307 0.66 -5.17 -5.29
N ALA A 308 0.53 -4.53 -4.12
CA ALA A 308 1.44 -4.68 -2.99
C ALA A 308 1.26 -5.98 -2.21
N PHE A 309 2.24 -6.33 -1.37
CA PHE A 309 2.11 -7.44 -0.44
C PHE A 309 0.93 -7.23 0.53
N LEU A 310 0.16 -8.26 0.85
CA LEU A 310 -1.00 -8.16 1.76
C LEU A 310 -0.65 -7.66 3.17
N HIS A 311 -1.51 -6.84 3.81
CA HIS A 311 -1.44 -6.55 5.26
C HIS A 311 -2.42 -7.38 6.11
N PRO A 312 -2.20 -7.52 7.44
CA PRO A 312 -3.10 -8.26 8.30
C PRO A 312 -4.43 -7.54 8.57
N THR A 313 -5.55 -8.22 8.33
CA THR A 313 -6.88 -7.72 8.73
C THR A 313 -7.24 -8.08 10.18
N HIS A 314 -6.70 -9.17 10.73
CA HIS A 314 -7.07 -9.66 12.08
C HIS A 314 -6.68 -8.74 13.25
N GLN A 315 -5.94 -7.66 12.97
CA GLN A 315 -5.57 -6.63 13.95
C GLN A 315 -6.49 -5.41 13.92
N LEU A 316 -7.39 -5.30 12.93
CA LEU A 316 -8.34 -4.20 12.81
C LEU A 316 -9.20 -4.10 14.07
N SER A 317 -9.28 -2.88 14.62
CA SER A 317 -10.12 -2.58 15.79
C SER A 317 -11.59 -2.59 15.38
N GLN A 318 -12.46 -3.11 16.24
CA GLN A 318 -13.91 -3.10 15.99
C GLN A 318 -14.50 -1.70 16.09
N ASP A 319 -13.97 -0.90 17.00
CA ASP A 319 -14.37 0.48 17.23
C ASP A 319 -13.14 1.37 17.10
N VAL A 320 -13.32 2.49 16.40
CA VAL A 320 -12.32 3.53 16.22
C VAL A 320 -13.00 4.87 16.50
N SER A 321 -12.24 5.87 16.93
CA SER A 321 -12.80 7.17 17.26
C SER A 321 -11.91 8.25 16.69
N VAL A 322 -12.53 9.19 15.99
CA VAL A 322 -11.86 10.31 15.31
C VAL A 322 -12.51 11.62 15.74
N ASN A 323 -11.78 12.71 15.65
CA ASN A 323 -12.42 14.03 15.66
C ASN A 323 -12.81 14.34 14.23
N PHE A 324 -14.08 14.65 13.98
CA PHE A 324 -14.58 15.02 12.67
C PHE A 324 -15.30 16.36 12.79
N ILE A 325 -14.65 17.46 12.46
CA ILE A 325 -15.24 18.81 12.40
C ILE A 325 -15.96 19.16 13.71
N ASN A 326 -15.17 19.61 14.69
CA ASN A 326 -15.64 20.12 15.99
C ASN A 326 -16.43 19.13 16.85
N HIS A 327 -16.50 17.85 16.49
CA HIS A 327 -17.08 16.82 17.33
C HIS A 327 -16.32 15.50 17.22
N ARG A 328 -16.50 14.63 18.21
CA ARG A 328 -15.95 13.29 18.22
C ARG A 328 -16.91 12.32 17.54
N GLU A 329 -16.43 11.60 16.54
CA GLU A 329 -17.18 10.59 15.80
C GLU A 329 -16.66 9.19 16.14
N ASP A 330 -17.58 8.29 16.51
CA ASP A 330 -17.25 6.88 16.71
C ASP A 330 -17.56 6.11 15.43
N LEU A 331 -16.55 5.38 14.96
CA LEU A 331 -16.58 4.56 13.75
C LEU A 331 -16.64 3.09 14.15
N LYS A 332 -17.54 2.34 13.54
CA LYS A 332 -17.62 0.89 13.73
C LYS A 332 -17.14 0.17 12.50
N LEU A 333 -16.36 -0.88 12.67
CA LEU A 333 -16.05 -1.81 11.59
C LEU A 333 -17.36 -2.39 11.08
N GLY A 334 -17.61 -2.21 9.79
CA GLY A 334 -18.81 -2.68 9.12
C GLY A 334 -18.90 -4.20 9.14
N THR A 335 -20.05 -4.72 8.73
CA THR A 335 -20.26 -6.14 8.51
C THR A 335 -20.67 -6.40 7.06
N MET A 336 -20.28 -7.57 6.55
CA MET A 336 -20.61 -8.07 5.22
C MET A 336 -21.08 -9.52 5.31
N PRO A 337 -21.82 -10.06 4.30
CA PRO A 337 -22.14 -11.47 4.25
C PRO A 337 -20.88 -12.35 4.31
N ASP A 338 -20.92 -13.45 5.07
CA ASP A 338 -19.79 -14.37 5.12
C ASP A 338 -19.66 -15.11 3.77
N PRO A 339 -18.46 -15.17 3.16
CA PRO A 339 -18.27 -15.82 1.86
C PRO A 339 -18.59 -17.31 1.83
N GLU A 340 -18.38 -18.02 2.94
CA GLU A 340 -18.64 -19.46 3.06
C GLU A 340 -20.07 -19.73 3.53
N HIS A 341 -20.64 -18.82 4.32
CA HIS A 341 -21.95 -18.93 4.95
C HIS A 341 -22.78 -17.65 4.77
N PRO A 342 -23.37 -17.39 3.58
CA PRO A 342 -24.04 -16.12 3.26
C PRO A 342 -25.18 -15.73 4.21
N GLU A 343 -25.72 -16.67 5.00
CA GLU A 343 -26.70 -16.43 6.05
C GLU A 343 -26.12 -15.76 7.31
N LYS A 344 -24.79 -15.73 7.45
CA LYS A 344 -24.06 -15.09 8.54
C LYS A 344 -23.40 -13.80 8.06
N THR A 345 -23.02 -12.98 9.01
CA THR A 345 -22.20 -11.79 8.75
C THR A 345 -20.83 -11.94 9.36
N THR A 346 -19.83 -11.37 8.69
CA THR A 346 -18.45 -11.26 9.15
C THR A 346 -18.01 -9.80 9.09
N ALA A 347 -16.85 -9.48 9.64
CA ALA A 347 -16.29 -8.14 9.55
C ALA A 347 -16.09 -7.74 8.09
N ALA A 348 -16.41 -6.49 7.74
CA ALA A 348 -16.19 -5.92 6.42
C ALA A 348 -14.69 -5.68 6.19
N ALA A 349 -13.97 -6.77 5.97
CA ALA A 349 -12.53 -6.82 5.75
C ALA A 349 -12.16 -7.99 4.82
N TYR A 350 -11.24 -7.76 3.92
CA TYR A 350 -10.76 -8.80 3.00
C TYR A 350 -9.23 -8.79 2.90
N PRO A 351 -8.57 -9.93 3.21
CA PRO A 351 -9.14 -11.23 3.57
C PRO A 351 -9.82 -11.26 4.95
N SER A 352 -10.60 -12.31 5.22
CA SER A 352 -11.23 -12.52 6.51
C SER A 352 -10.21 -12.62 7.65
N PHE A 353 -10.63 -12.31 8.88
CA PHE A 353 -9.75 -12.35 10.05
C PHE A 353 -9.19 -13.76 10.33
N SER A 354 -9.95 -14.81 10.04
CA SER A 354 -9.49 -16.20 10.18
C SER A 354 -8.37 -16.51 9.18
N THR A 355 -8.57 -16.16 7.91
CA THR A 355 -7.56 -16.28 6.85
C THR A 355 -6.30 -15.51 7.19
N SER A 356 -6.43 -14.25 7.62
CA SER A 356 -5.29 -13.42 8.00
C SER A 356 -4.49 -14.01 9.16
N ARG A 357 -5.14 -14.57 10.20
CA ARG A 357 -4.43 -15.28 11.29
C ARG A 357 -3.67 -16.49 10.77
N TRP A 358 -4.29 -17.28 9.89
CA TRP A 358 -3.65 -18.48 9.34
C TRP A 358 -2.43 -18.14 8.47
N LEU A 359 -2.53 -17.08 7.65
CA LEU A 359 -1.40 -16.58 6.86
C LEU A 359 -0.23 -16.14 7.74
N THR A 360 -0.52 -15.52 8.89
CA THR A 360 0.51 -15.09 9.86
C THR A 360 1.37 -16.26 10.35
N LEU A 361 0.82 -17.48 10.44
CA LEU A 361 1.55 -18.68 10.87
C LEU A 361 2.73 -19.03 9.96
N ARG A 362 2.72 -18.56 8.70
CA ARG A 362 3.82 -18.78 7.75
C ARG A 362 5.13 -18.13 8.19
N ASN A 363 5.09 -17.16 9.11
CA ASN A 363 6.29 -16.58 9.73
C ASN A 363 7.13 -17.62 10.50
N ALA A 364 6.58 -18.78 10.86
CA ALA A 364 7.37 -19.89 11.40
C ALA A 364 8.45 -20.39 10.42
N PHE A 365 8.29 -20.13 9.12
CA PHE A 365 9.24 -20.47 8.06
C PHE A 365 10.13 -19.30 7.63
N PHE A 366 10.20 -18.22 8.43
CA PHE A 366 10.91 -16.99 8.09
C PHE A 366 12.34 -17.22 7.61
N ALA A 367 13.07 -18.16 8.22
CA ALA A 367 14.45 -18.49 7.86
C ALA A 367 14.61 -18.94 6.39
N PHE A 368 13.58 -19.57 5.82
CA PHE A 368 13.59 -20.07 4.46
C PHE A 368 12.98 -19.07 3.48
N THR A 369 11.94 -18.35 3.91
CA THR A 369 11.30 -17.34 3.07
C THR A 369 12.16 -16.08 2.92
N ASN A 370 13.03 -15.78 3.88
CA ASN A 370 13.93 -14.61 3.91
C ASN A 370 15.39 -15.06 4.07
N TRP A 371 15.82 -15.97 3.19
CA TRP A 371 17.14 -16.62 3.25
C TRP A 371 18.31 -15.64 3.20
N ASP A 372 18.15 -14.52 2.50
CA ASP A 372 19.11 -13.41 2.37
C ASP A 372 19.35 -12.73 3.73
N PHE A 373 18.26 -12.38 4.43
CA PHE A 373 18.32 -11.92 5.82
C PHE A 373 18.90 -13.00 6.74
N SER A 374 18.56 -14.27 6.52
CA SER A 374 19.09 -15.37 7.32
C SER A 374 20.58 -15.57 7.18
N LEU A 375 21.15 -15.34 5.99
CA LEU A 375 22.60 -15.30 5.81
C LEU A 375 23.24 -14.16 6.61
N LEU A 376 22.63 -12.96 6.62
CA LEU A 376 23.09 -11.85 7.47
C LEU A 376 23.08 -12.26 8.95
N MET A 377 22.00 -12.89 9.43
CA MET A 377 21.93 -13.38 10.81
C MET A 377 22.99 -14.45 11.11
N GLY A 378 23.28 -15.35 10.18
CA GLY A 378 24.39 -16.28 10.24
C GLY A 378 25.74 -15.56 10.43
N GLY A 379 25.97 -14.51 9.65
CA GLY A 379 27.16 -13.66 9.76
C GLY A 379 27.28 -12.96 11.13
N ILE A 380 26.19 -12.36 11.62
CA ILE A 380 26.14 -11.71 12.95
C ILE A 380 26.46 -12.73 14.06
N TYR A 381 25.88 -13.92 13.99
CA TYR A 381 26.12 -14.99 14.96
C TYR A 381 27.58 -15.44 14.96
N PHE A 382 28.15 -15.62 13.77
CA PHE A 382 29.55 -15.93 13.60
C PHE A 382 30.48 -14.85 14.16
N LEU A 383 30.21 -13.56 13.88
CA LEU A 383 31.02 -12.44 14.38
C LEU A 383 31.04 -12.36 15.91
N PHE A 384 29.89 -12.56 16.56
CA PHE A 384 29.87 -12.59 18.03
C PHE A 384 30.49 -13.87 18.61
N ALA A 385 30.40 -15.00 17.92
CA ALA A 385 31.11 -16.20 18.32
C ALA A 385 32.64 -16.03 18.26
N LEU A 386 33.15 -15.30 17.26
CA LEU A 386 34.56 -14.90 17.22
C LEU A 386 34.92 -14.05 18.43
N LEU A 387 34.09 -13.07 18.79
CA LEU A 387 34.32 -12.23 19.97
C LEU A 387 34.40 -13.04 21.26
N ILE A 388 33.49 -14.02 21.43
CA ILE A 388 33.51 -14.96 22.57
C ILE A 388 34.77 -15.82 22.54
N SER A 389 35.20 -16.28 21.36
CA SER A 389 36.42 -17.09 21.21
C SER A 389 37.68 -16.33 21.62
N LEU A 390 37.73 -15.03 21.33
CA LEU A 390 38.83 -14.16 21.74
C LEU A 390 38.82 -13.88 23.25
N ARG A 391 37.63 -13.87 23.88
CA ARG A 391 37.46 -13.58 25.30
C ARG A 391 36.15 -14.16 25.84
N ASP A 392 36.21 -15.38 26.37
CA ASP A 392 35.06 -16.05 27.00
C ASP A 392 34.87 -15.56 28.45
N GLN A 393 34.39 -14.32 28.63
CA GLN A 393 34.23 -13.66 29.94
C GLN A 393 32.86 -12.96 30.07
N PRO A 394 32.34 -12.76 31.30
CA PRO A 394 31.01 -12.18 31.53
C PRO A 394 30.78 -10.80 30.91
N ASP A 395 31.83 -10.00 30.75
CA ASP A 395 31.75 -8.67 30.13
C ASP A 395 31.43 -8.74 28.63
N ILE A 396 31.93 -9.74 27.92
CA ILE A 396 31.58 -9.98 26.51
C ILE A 396 30.12 -10.43 26.37
N TYR A 397 29.62 -11.26 27.28
CA TYR A 397 28.21 -11.66 27.27
C TYR A 397 27.29 -10.47 27.53
N ALA A 398 27.65 -9.61 28.49
CA ALA A 398 26.93 -8.38 28.77
C ALA A 398 26.92 -7.43 27.57
N LEU A 399 28.06 -7.30 26.86
CA LEU A 399 28.15 -6.52 25.63
C LEU A 399 27.23 -7.07 24.52
N ILE A 400 27.23 -8.39 24.28
CA ILE A 400 26.36 -9.03 23.29
C ILE A 400 24.88 -8.79 23.63
N ALA A 401 24.50 -9.00 24.90
CA ALA A 401 23.15 -8.75 25.38
C ALA A 401 22.75 -7.27 25.21
N ALA A 402 23.68 -6.34 25.48
CA ALA A 402 23.46 -4.92 25.29
C ALA A 402 23.28 -4.54 23.81
N ILE A 403 24.07 -5.13 22.90
CA ILE A 403 23.93 -4.86 21.45
C ILE A 403 22.60 -5.40 20.92
N PHE A 404 22.23 -6.65 21.24
CA PHE A 404 20.91 -7.17 20.85
C PHE A 404 19.77 -6.36 21.47
N GLY A 405 19.89 -6.02 22.75
CA GLY A 405 18.91 -5.19 23.47
C GLY A 405 18.73 -3.84 22.79
N ALA A 406 19.80 -3.08 22.59
CA ALA A 406 19.74 -1.77 21.93
C ALA A 406 19.19 -1.86 20.50
N SER A 407 19.64 -2.85 19.72
CA SER A 407 19.24 -3.00 18.33
C SER A 407 17.76 -3.38 18.19
N LEU A 408 17.30 -4.43 18.89
CA LEU A 408 15.94 -4.94 18.75
C LEU A 408 14.91 -4.05 19.47
N ILE A 409 15.25 -3.46 20.62
CA ILE A 409 14.37 -2.48 21.28
C ILE A 409 14.28 -1.22 20.43
N GLY A 410 15.39 -0.71 19.93
CA GLY A 410 15.42 0.46 19.04
C GLY A 410 14.60 0.23 17.76
N TYR A 411 14.79 -0.93 17.12
CA TYR A 411 14.01 -1.36 15.96
C TYR A 411 12.51 -1.42 16.27
N THR A 412 12.11 -2.13 17.32
CA THR A 412 10.69 -2.31 17.67
C THR A 412 10.02 -0.98 18.07
N PHE A 413 10.74 -0.08 18.77
CA PHE A 413 10.23 1.24 19.10
C PHE A 413 10.01 2.13 17.88
N LYS A 414 10.92 2.07 16.91
CA LYS A 414 10.78 2.81 15.65
C LYS A 414 9.59 2.29 14.84
N GLN A 415 9.46 0.96 14.77
CA GLN A 415 8.42 0.28 14.02
C GLN A 415 7.01 0.52 14.60
N GLU A 416 6.84 0.36 15.91
CA GLU A 416 5.54 0.49 16.57
C GLU A 416 5.16 1.94 16.90
N VAL A 417 6.09 2.88 16.70
CA VAL A 417 5.92 4.31 17.02
C VAL A 417 5.47 4.49 18.48
N SER A 418 5.93 3.62 19.38
CA SER A 418 5.45 3.58 20.76
C SER A 418 6.45 2.93 21.71
N ARG A 419 6.47 3.42 22.96
CA ARG A 419 7.35 2.94 24.04
C ARG A 419 6.57 2.29 25.19
N LYS A 420 5.34 1.84 24.94
CA LYS A 420 4.51 1.16 25.94
C LYS A 420 5.23 -0.07 26.50
N PHE A 421 5.00 -0.40 27.77
CA PHE A 421 5.67 -1.51 28.46
C PHE A 421 5.59 -2.83 27.69
N LYS A 422 4.44 -3.18 27.09
CA LYS A 422 4.28 -4.40 26.29
C LYS A 422 5.25 -4.48 25.09
N ILE A 423 5.56 -3.35 24.46
CA ILE A 423 6.46 -3.26 23.30
C ILE A 423 7.89 -3.43 23.76
N TRP A 424 8.27 -2.73 24.83
CA TRP A 424 9.58 -2.88 25.43
C TRP A 424 9.82 -4.31 25.93
N ALA A 425 8.86 -4.89 26.64
CA ALA A 425 8.97 -6.23 27.22
C ALA A 425 9.10 -7.31 26.14
N SER A 426 8.30 -7.24 25.07
CA SER A 426 8.41 -8.20 23.96
C SER A 426 9.76 -8.07 23.23
N ALA A 427 10.22 -6.84 22.97
CA ALA A 427 11.54 -6.61 22.38
C ALA A 427 12.70 -7.10 23.29
N ALA A 428 12.58 -6.92 24.61
CA ALA A 428 13.56 -7.41 25.57
C ALA A 428 13.61 -8.94 25.63
N VAL A 429 12.44 -9.61 25.61
CA VAL A 429 12.36 -11.08 25.53
C VAL A 429 12.98 -11.59 24.23
N HIS A 430 12.70 -10.94 23.11
CA HIS A 430 13.28 -11.27 21.81
C HIS A 430 14.81 -11.14 21.82
N ALA A 431 15.34 -10.03 22.34
CA ALA A 431 16.77 -9.81 22.49
C ALA A 431 17.45 -10.82 23.43
N ALA A 432 16.82 -11.14 24.55
CA ALA A 432 17.31 -12.13 25.50
C ALA A 432 17.39 -13.52 24.88
N ALA A 433 16.39 -13.91 24.07
CA ALA A 433 16.40 -15.19 23.35
C ALA A 433 17.58 -15.29 22.37
N HIS A 434 17.84 -14.23 21.60
CA HIS A 434 19.00 -14.17 20.71
C HIS A 434 20.33 -14.28 21.46
N ALA A 435 20.52 -13.47 22.51
CA ALA A 435 21.75 -13.49 23.30
C ALA A 435 21.98 -14.87 23.94
N PHE A 436 20.94 -15.47 24.51
CA PHE A 436 21.01 -16.79 25.13
C PHE A 436 21.44 -17.88 24.14
N VAL A 437 20.74 -17.98 23.00
CA VAL A 437 21.04 -19.00 21.98
C VAL A 437 22.45 -18.79 21.42
N LEU A 438 22.80 -17.55 21.11
CA LEU A 438 24.12 -17.24 20.53
C LEU A 438 25.24 -17.64 21.49
N ILE A 439 25.18 -17.18 22.74
CA ILE A 439 26.23 -17.44 23.74
C ILE A 439 26.35 -18.94 23.97
N TYR A 440 25.23 -19.65 24.13
CA TYR A 440 25.26 -21.09 24.38
C TYR A 440 25.85 -21.86 23.19
N ALA A 441 25.39 -21.58 21.97
CA ALA A 441 25.87 -22.23 20.75
C ALA A 441 27.34 -21.92 20.49
N ALA A 442 27.77 -20.67 20.66
CA ALA A 442 29.16 -20.27 20.50
C ALA A 442 30.08 -21.00 21.48
N ARG A 443 29.71 -21.05 22.77
CA ARG A 443 30.51 -21.75 23.79
C ARG A 443 30.59 -23.25 23.52
N TYR A 444 29.49 -23.86 23.05
CA TYR A 444 29.50 -25.26 22.64
C TYR A 444 30.45 -25.49 21.46
N ALA A 445 30.33 -24.70 20.38
CA ALA A 445 31.17 -24.79 19.19
C ALA A 445 32.66 -24.58 19.52
N ILE A 446 32.98 -23.58 20.35
CA ILE A 446 34.35 -23.32 20.81
C ILE A 446 34.89 -24.49 21.62
N ALA A 447 34.10 -25.04 22.56
CA ALA A 447 34.52 -26.18 23.36
C ALA A 447 34.73 -27.44 22.51
N PHE A 448 33.84 -27.66 21.52
CA PHE A 448 33.95 -28.75 20.56
C PHE A 448 35.22 -28.61 19.71
N ASN A 449 35.46 -27.44 19.12
CA ASN A 449 36.66 -27.16 18.36
C ASN A 449 37.92 -27.34 19.22
N ASN A 450 37.95 -26.83 20.45
CA ASN A 450 39.11 -27.01 21.34
C ASN A 450 39.38 -28.49 21.70
N ALA A 451 38.36 -29.34 21.72
CA ALA A 451 38.51 -30.77 21.99
C ALA A 451 38.99 -31.57 20.76
N HIS A 452 38.69 -31.10 19.55
CA HIS A 452 38.91 -31.84 18.31
C HIS A 452 39.93 -31.19 17.35
N PHE A 453 40.34 -29.96 17.62
CA PHE A 453 41.31 -29.21 16.84
C PHE A 453 42.53 -28.88 17.71
N ALA A 454 43.62 -29.61 17.47
CA ALA A 454 44.90 -29.36 18.13
C ALA A 454 45.77 -28.41 17.28
N TRP A 455 46.27 -27.35 17.90
CA TRP A 455 47.17 -26.39 17.26
C TRP A 455 48.58 -27.00 17.15
N SER A 456 49.10 -27.14 15.93
CA SER A 456 50.50 -27.51 15.68
C SER A 456 51.41 -26.29 15.56
N GLY A 457 50.85 -25.08 15.46
CA GLY A 457 51.58 -23.82 15.34
C GLY A 457 51.73 -23.31 13.90
N GLU A 458 51.13 -24.02 12.94
CA GLU A 458 51.11 -23.63 11.54
C GLU A 458 50.17 -22.43 11.33
N TRP A 459 50.64 -21.40 10.61
CA TRP A 459 49.88 -20.15 10.45
C TRP A 459 48.52 -20.33 9.77
N TRP A 460 48.35 -21.38 8.94
CA TRP A 460 47.09 -21.64 8.24
C TRP A 460 46.01 -22.23 9.15
N GLU A 461 46.37 -22.75 10.33
CA GLU A 461 45.43 -23.35 11.29
C GLU A 461 44.38 -22.35 11.75
N ILE A 462 44.73 -21.07 11.82
CA ILE A 462 43.79 -20.00 12.17
C ILE A 462 42.64 -19.92 11.15
N TRP A 463 42.93 -20.13 9.87
CA TRP A 463 41.92 -20.11 8.81
C TRP A 463 41.05 -21.36 8.83
N LYS A 464 41.63 -22.52 9.18
CA LYS A 464 40.84 -23.74 9.39
C LYS A 464 39.91 -23.61 10.58
N TRP A 465 40.41 -23.13 11.72
CA TRP A 465 39.61 -22.88 12.91
C TRP A 465 38.49 -21.85 12.64
N PHE A 466 38.82 -20.76 11.95
CA PHE A 466 37.83 -19.75 11.53
C PHE A 466 36.75 -20.35 10.63
N GLY A 467 37.15 -21.21 9.68
CA GLY A 467 36.23 -21.94 8.82
C GLY A 467 35.33 -22.92 9.57
N LEU A 468 35.86 -23.66 10.55
CA LEU A 468 35.08 -24.55 11.42
C LEU A 468 34.02 -23.77 12.20
N LEU A 469 34.42 -22.69 12.89
CA LEU A 469 33.50 -21.86 13.63
C LEU A 469 32.43 -21.23 12.73
N ALA A 470 32.78 -20.84 11.51
CA ALA A 470 31.82 -20.35 10.53
C ALA A 470 30.82 -21.45 10.11
N MET A 471 31.30 -22.66 9.82
CA MET A 471 30.43 -23.80 9.47
C MET A 471 29.48 -24.20 10.60
N GLU A 472 29.83 -23.93 11.85
CA GLU A 472 28.97 -24.20 13.01
C GLU A 472 27.99 -23.06 13.27
N MET A 473 28.48 -21.82 13.32
CA MET A 473 27.71 -20.67 13.79
C MET A 473 26.86 -20.00 12.71
N VAL A 474 27.27 -20.05 11.45
CA VAL A 474 26.46 -19.50 10.35
C VAL A 474 25.13 -20.27 10.23
N PRO A 475 25.08 -21.62 10.23
CA PRO A 475 23.81 -22.34 10.23
C PRO A 475 22.95 -22.08 11.48
N VAL A 476 23.55 -21.87 12.65
CA VAL A 476 22.81 -21.52 13.87
C VAL A 476 22.14 -20.15 13.73
N GLY A 477 22.87 -19.12 13.29
CA GLY A 477 22.29 -17.80 13.05
C GLY A 477 21.26 -17.82 11.92
N PHE A 478 21.55 -18.55 10.84
CA PHE A 478 20.65 -18.71 9.71
C PHE A 478 19.34 -19.37 10.13
N LEU A 479 19.37 -20.55 10.72
CA LEU A 479 18.18 -21.32 11.06
C LEU A 479 17.55 -20.83 12.36
N VAL A 480 18.29 -20.87 13.47
CA VAL A 480 17.73 -20.59 14.79
C VAL A 480 17.54 -19.09 14.99
N GLY A 481 18.56 -18.28 14.68
CA GLY A 481 18.48 -16.82 14.79
C GLY A 481 17.30 -16.25 13.98
N SER A 482 17.19 -16.61 12.71
CA SER A 482 16.08 -16.12 11.88
C SER A 482 14.72 -16.69 12.29
N THR A 483 14.67 -17.93 12.79
CA THR A 483 13.41 -18.50 13.32
C THR A 483 12.96 -17.75 14.57
N LEU A 484 13.87 -17.35 15.47
CA LEU A 484 13.51 -16.48 16.60
C LEU A 484 12.88 -15.17 16.14
N PHE A 485 13.45 -14.56 15.10
CA PHE A 485 12.93 -13.34 14.50
C PHE A 485 11.51 -13.53 13.93
N GLY A 486 11.31 -14.58 13.13
CA GLY A 486 10.00 -14.95 12.59
C GLY A 486 8.96 -15.30 13.66
N LEU A 487 9.35 -16.05 14.70
CA LEU A 487 8.48 -16.39 15.82
C LEU A 487 8.09 -15.16 16.64
N ASN A 488 9.02 -14.23 16.87
CA ASN A 488 8.70 -12.97 17.53
C ASN A 488 7.62 -12.21 16.75
N MET A 489 7.79 -12.03 15.43
CA MET A 489 6.78 -11.39 14.58
C MET A 489 5.45 -12.14 14.59
N LEU A 490 5.47 -13.47 14.50
CA LEU A 490 4.28 -14.31 14.56
C LEU A 490 3.50 -14.08 15.86
N ILE A 491 4.19 -14.15 17.01
CA ILE A 491 3.56 -14.05 18.34
C ILE A 491 3.02 -12.65 18.57
N THR A 492 3.83 -11.61 18.31
CA THR A 492 3.43 -10.23 18.56
C THR A 492 2.34 -9.78 17.58
N CYS A 493 2.36 -10.28 16.33
CA CYS A 493 1.29 -10.01 15.36
C CYS A 493 -0.03 -10.65 15.78
N LEU A 494 -0.02 -11.91 16.19
CA LEU A 494 -1.26 -12.61 16.58
C LEU A 494 -1.85 -12.11 17.90
N LEU A 495 -1.00 -11.81 18.89
CA LEU A 495 -1.45 -11.64 20.28
C LEU A 495 -1.34 -10.20 20.80
N LEU A 496 -0.44 -9.38 20.25
CA LEU A 496 -0.12 -8.06 20.83
C LEU A 496 -0.54 -6.88 19.96
N ARG A 497 -1.07 -7.14 18.75
CA ARG A 497 -1.38 -6.15 17.69
C ARG A 497 -0.16 -5.28 17.34
N MET A 498 0.97 -5.94 17.14
CA MET A 498 2.26 -5.34 16.76
C MET A 498 2.75 -5.97 15.45
N ASN A 499 3.83 -5.47 14.87
CA ASN A 499 4.53 -6.00 13.70
C ASN A 499 3.63 -6.18 12.47
N ARG A 500 2.58 -5.35 12.33
CA ARG A 500 1.57 -5.48 11.27
C ARG A 500 2.19 -5.48 9.86
N ASN A 501 3.16 -4.60 9.67
CA ASN A 501 3.85 -4.43 8.39
C ASN A 501 4.84 -5.58 8.16
N ASP A 502 5.78 -5.76 9.09
CA ASP A 502 6.93 -6.66 8.94
C ASP A 502 6.55 -8.14 8.94
N ALA A 503 5.54 -8.51 9.72
CA ALA A 503 5.04 -9.89 9.75
C ALA A 503 4.42 -10.31 8.41
N PHE A 504 4.00 -9.38 7.56
CA PHE A 504 3.41 -9.69 6.27
C PHE A 504 4.31 -9.31 5.08
N SER A 505 5.12 -8.25 5.21
CA SER A 505 6.13 -7.89 4.20
C SER A 505 7.19 -8.98 4.07
N SER A 506 7.51 -9.69 5.16
CA SER A 506 8.37 -10.88 5.15
C SER A 506 7.76 -12.08 4.42
N LEU A 507 6.42 -12.14 4.30
CA LEU A 507 5.70 -13.22 3.62
C LEU A 507 5.49 -12.94 2.14
N ARG A 508 5.51 -11.67 1.72
CA ARG A 508 5.45 -11.22 0.31
C ARG A 508 4.23 -11.78 -0.42
N ILE A 509 3.10 -11.78 0.28
CA ILE A 509 1.85 -12.35 -0.22
C ILE A 509 1.24 -11.40 -1.24
N GLY A 510 1.54 -11.62 -2.52
CA GLY A 510 0.94 -10.91 -3.66
C GLY A 510 -0.42 -11.45 -4.08
N ALA A 511 -1.32 -11.65 -3.12
CA ALA A 511 -2.60 -12.32 -3.25
C ALA A 511 -3.63 -11.64 -2.35
N TYR A 512 -4.91 -11.98 -2.50
CA TYR A 512 -6.04 -11.26 -1.87
C TYR A 512 -6.09 -9.78 -2.30
N ASN A 513 -5.78 -9.55 -3.58
CA ASN A 513 -5.87 -8.25 -4.21
C ASN A 513 -7.31 -7.76 -4.26
N ASN A 514 -7.51 -6.45 -4.25
CA ASN A 514 -8.83 -5.84 -4.33
C ASN A 514 -8.78 -4.46 -4.98
N PHE A 515 -9.90 -4.07 -5.57
CA PHE A 515 -10.16 -2.72 -6.05
C PHE A 515 -11.66 -2.41 -5.87
N LEU A 516 -12.02 -1.13 -5.97
CA LEU A 516 -13.41 -0.69 -5.87
C LEU A 516 -13.92 -0.25 -7.24
N ARG A 517 -15.15 -0.63 -7.55
CA ARG A 517 -15.89 -0.12 -8.71
C ARG A 517 -17.15 0.57 -8.21
N PHE A 518 -17.27 1.86 -8.50
CA PHE A 518 -18.43 2.65 -8.13
C PHE A 518 -19.35 2.85 -9.32
N ARG A 519 -20.64 2.94 -9.02
CA ARG A 519 -21.66 3.52 -9.88
C ARG A 519 -22.32 4.67 -9.13
N LEU A 520 -22.03 5.90 -9.54
CA LEU A 520 -22.58 7.12 -8.95
C LEU A 520 -23.87 7.50 -9.65
N THR A 521 -24.95 7.68 -8.88
CA THR A 521 -26.25 8.16 -9.38
C THR A 521 -26.53 9.57 -8.82
N GLU A 522 -27.57 10.23 -9.33
CA GLU A 522 -28.00 11.54 -8.83
C GLU A 522 -28.36 11.50 -7.33
N ASP A 523 -28.90 10.38 -6.87
CA ASP A 523 -29.46 10.19 -5.54
C ASP A 523 -28.63 9.26 -4.65
N GLY A 524 -27.51 8.73 -5.12
CA GLY A 524 -26.80 7.70 -4.36
C GLY A 524 -25.54 7.16 -5.04
N PHE A 525 -25.08 6.02 -4.54
CA PHE A 525 -24.05 5.24 -5.18
C PHE A 525 -24.18 3.75 -4.88
N ASP A 526 -23.73 2.93 -5.82
CA ASP A 526 -23.35 1.54 -5.57
C ASP A 526 -21.83 1.42 -5.54
N MET A 527 -21.27 0.73 -4.56
CA MET A 527 -19.85 0.37 -4.47
C MET A 527 -19.73 -1.15 -4.51
N TYR A 528 -18.97 -1.65 -5.48
CA TYR A 528 -18.64 -3.06 -5.66
C TYR A 528 -17.17 -3.27 -5.29
N VAL A 529 -16.94 -4.07 -4.26
CA VAL A 529 -15.59 -4.46 -3.83
C VAL A 529 -15.22 -5.73 -4.56
N VAL A 530 -14.30 -5.64 -5.51
CA VAL A 530 -13.87 -6.77 -6.32
C VAL A 530 -12.60 -7.36 -5.73
N GLY A 531 -12.66 -8.62 -5.31
CA GLY A 531 -11.52 -9.36 -4.75
C GLY A 531 -10.94 -10.36 -5.75
N LEU A 532 -9.62 -10.56 -5.66
CA LEU A 532 -8.88 -11.59 -6.38
C LEU A 532 -7.97 -12.33 -5.40
N GLU A 533 -8.41 -13.52 -5.00
CA GLU A 533 -7.73 -14.31 -3.97
C GLU A 533 -6.38 -14.84 -4.44
N SER A 534 -6.29 -15.26 -5.70
CA SER A 534 -5.07 -15.83 -6.27
C SER A 534 -4.68 -15.12 -7.55
N VAL A 535 -3.38 -14.88 -7.69
CA VAL A 535 -2.75 -14.25 -8.85
C VAL A 535 -1.98 -15.31 -9.62
N PRO A 536 -2.04 -15.32 -10.97
CA PRO A 536 -1.21 -16.21 -11.79
C PRO A 536 0.28 -16.01 -11.50
N LYS A 537 1.04 -17.10 -11.44
CA LYS A 537 2.51 -16.98 -11.31
C LYS A 537 3.09 -16.51 -12.64
N ARG A 538 4.33 -16.04 -12.63
CA ARG A 538 5.00 -15.55 -13.86
C ARG A 538 4.88 -16.49 -15.06
N ARG A 539 5.08 -17.78 -14.83
CA ARG A 539 5.03 -18.84 -15.86
C ARG A 539 3.62 -19.11 -16.41
N ASP A 540 2.59 -18.64 -15.71
CA ASP A 540 1.19 -18.84 -16.08
C ASP A 540 0.71 -17.68 -16.99
N TRP A 541 1.51 -16.64 -17.21
CA TRP A 541 1.25 -15.61 -18.22
C TRP A 541 1.85 -16.02 -19.56
N ILE A 542 1.06 -15.86 -20.63
CA ILE A 542 1.48 -16.17 -22.01
C ILE A 542 1.11 -15.03 -22.94
N ALA A 543 1.86 -14.86 -24.03
CA ALA A 543 1.51 -13.90 -25.06
C ALA A 543 0.11 -14.15 -25.65
N ASN A 544 -0.70 -13.11 -25.72
CA ASN A 544 -2.03 -13.19 -26.32
C ASN A 544 -1.92 -13.24 -27.84
N LYS A 545 -2.27 -14.39 -28.44
CA LYS A 545 -2.22 -14.58 -29.91
C LYS A 545 -3.12 -13.62 -30.69
N LYS A 546 -4.12 -13.02 -30.04
CA LYS A 546 -5.02 -12.03 -30.66
C LYS A 546 -4.43 -10.62 -30.68
N HIS A 547 -3.39 -10.35 -29.89
CA HIS A 547 -2.79 -9.03 -29.82
C HIS A 547 -1.94 -8.75 -31.06
N ASP A 548 -2.26 -7.67 -31.78
CA ASP A 548 -1.44 -7.16 -32.89
C ASP A 548 -0.60 -5.96 -32.40
N LYS A 549 0.72 -6.14 -32.39
CA LYS A 549 1.67 -5.09 -31.98
C LYS A 549 1.65 -3.87 -32.90
N ASN A 550 1.28 -4.03 -34.17
CA ASN A 550 1.23 -2.94 -35.15
C ASN A 550 -0.12 -2.21 -35.13
N ARG A 551 -1.16 -2.84 -34.58
CA ARG A 551 -2.50 -2.28 -34.40
C ARG A 551 -3.02 -2.64 -33.00
N PRO A 552 -2.47 -2.02 -31.95
CA PRO A 552 -2.87 -2.34 -30.58
C PRO A 552 -4.36 -2.04 -30.36
N ASP A 553 -5.05 -2.96 -29.71
CA ASP A 553 -6.45 -2.82 -29.29
C ASP A 553 -6.50 -2.77 -27.75
N PRO A 554 -7.08 -1.71 -27.14
CA PRO A 554 -7.24 -1.59 -25.68
C PRO A 554 -8.07 -2.70 -25.03
N GLU A 555 -8.83 -3.45 -25.82
CA GLU A 555 -9.66 -4.57 -25.37
C GLU A 555 -8.94 -5.93 -25.52
N ILE A 556 -7.74 -5.95 -26.12
CA ILE A 556 -6.95 -7.16 -26.34
C ILE A 556 -5.59 -7.00 -25.63
N PRO A 557 -5.45 -7.51 -24.39
CA PRO A 557 -4.22 -7.37 -23.61
C PRO A 557 -3.06 -8.09 -24.28
N VAL A 558 -1.83 -7.64 -24.01
CA VAL A 558 -0.60 -8.24 -24.55
C VAL A 558 -0.36 -9.64 -24.00
N PHE A 559 -0.64 -9.85 -22.72
CA PHE A 559 -0.49 -11.14 -22.05
C PHE A 559 -1.81 -11.57 -21.42
N VAL A 560 -2.10 -12.87 -21.48
CA VAL A 560 -3.26 -13.50 -20.85
C VAL A 560 -2.79 -14.65 -19.97
N PRO A 561 -3.53 -14.97 -18.90
CA PRO A 561 -3.18 -16.11 -18.07
C PRO A 561 -3.58 -17.41 -18.76
N THR A 562 -2.90 -18.51 -18.45
CA THR A 562 -3.24 -19.87 -18.91
C THR A 562 -4.55 -20.38 -18.32
N HIS A 563 -4.95 -19.80 -17.19
CA HIS A 563 -6.21 -20.06 -16.49
C HIS A 563 -6.91 -18.74 -16.22
N ASP A 564 -8.22 -18.69 -16.44
CA ASP A 564 -9.00 -17.48 -16.21
C ASP A 564 -8.82 -16.95 -14.78
N LEU A 565 -8.67 -15.62 -14.66
CA LEU A 565 -8.73 -14.95 -13.36
C LEU A 565 -10.10 -15.23 -12.73
N LYS A 566 -10.13 -15.37 -11.40
CA LYS A 566 -11.34 -15.65 -10.63
C LYS A 566 -11.70 -14.48 -9.72
N PRO A 567 -12.09 -13.32 -10.28
CA PRO A 567 -12.60 -12.22 -9.48
C PRO A 567 -13.92 -12.64 -8.80
N HIS A 568 -14.12 -12.20 -7.57
CA HIS A 568 -15.38 -12.39 -6.85
C HIS A 568 -15.79 -11.09 -6.18
N LEU A 569 -17.08 -10.99 -5.84
CA LEU A 569 -17.62 -9.86 -5.11
C LEU A 569 -17.34 -10.10 -3.63
N VAL A 570 -16.49 -9.26 -3.03
CA VAL A 570 -16.23 -9.28 -1.59
C VAL A 570 -17.42 -8.64 -0.86
N GLU A 571 -17.85 -7.48 -1.34
CA GLU A 571 -18.97 -6.75 -0.76
C GLU A 571 -19.65 -5.88 -1.82
N LYS A 572 -20.97 -5.68 -1.71
CA LYS A 572 -21.71 -4.64 -2.42
C LYS A 572 -22.41 -3.73 -1.42
N ILE A 573 -22.18 -2.43 -1.55
CA ILE A 573 -22.79 -1.39 -0.74
C ILE A 573 -23.66 -0.54 -1.66
N SER A 574 -24.93 -0.32 -1.30
CA SER A 574 -25.85 0.54 -2.03
C SER A 574 -26.42 1.57 -1.07
N ILE A 575 -26.13 2.85 -1.29
CA ILE A 575 -26.63 3.96 -0.49
C ILE A 575 -27.46 4.88 -1.39
N SER A 576 -28.70 5.14 -0.97
CA SER A 576 -29.58 6.14 -1.58
C SER A 576 -29.88 7.23 -0.55
N PHE A 577 -29.78 8.47 -0.98
CA PHE A 577 -30.06 9.67 -0.21
C PHE A 577 -31.45 10.17 -0.60
N ALA A 578 -32.27 10.52 0.39
CA ALA A 578 -33.60 11.08 0.13
C ALA A 578 -33.50 12.33 -0.75
N ARG A 579 -34.31 12.38 -1.83
CA ARG A 579 -34.51 13.62 -2.58
C ARG A 579 -35.15 14.64 -1.63
N LYS A 580 -34.53 15.80 -1.44
CA LYS A 580 -35.23 16.95 -0.83
C LYS A 580 -36.49 17.17 -1.69
N ARG A 581 -37.68 17.07 -1.08
CA ARG A 581 -38.91 17.49 -1.76
C ARG A 581 -38.67 18.92 -2.23
N ALA A 582 -38.77 19.17 -3.52
CA ALA A 582 -38.93 20.54 -4.00
C ALA A 582 -40.15 21.09 -3.25
N ASP A 583 -39.95 22.16 -2.48
CA ASP A 583 -41.04 22.82 -1.79
C ASP A 583 -42.16 23.05 -2.81
N ALA A 584 -43.35 22.55 -2.46
CA ALA A 584 -44.55 22.79 -3.22
C ALA A 584 -44.63 24.30 -3.46
N ALA A 585 -44.54 24.68 -4.72
CA ALA A 585 -44.65 26.05 -5.15
C ALA A 585 -45.86 26.69 -4.46
N VAL A 586 -45.57 27.81 -3.81
CA VAL A 586 -46.56 28.78 -3.32
C VAL A 586 -47.59 28.97 -4.44
N LEU A 587 -48.82 28.53 -4.19
CA LEU A 587 -50.02 28.94 -4.93
C LEU A 587 -50.51 30.28 -4.37
#